data_AF-A0A3B0VJP6-F1
#
_entry.id   AF-A0A3B0VJP6-F1
#
_cell.length_a   1.000
_cell.length_b   1.000
_cell.length_c   1.000
_cell.angle_alpha   90.00
_cell.angle_beta   90.00
_cell.angle_gamma   90.00
#
_symmetry.space_group_name_H-M   'P 1'
#
loop_
_entity.id
_entity.type
_entity.pdbx_description
1 polymer ?
#
loop_
_entity_poly.entity_id
_entity_poly.type
_entity_poly.pdbx_seq_one_letter_code
_entity_poly.pdbx_strand_id
1 'polypeptide(L)'
;MQTKKTLKNISIVLVEPRSPGNIGSTARVMKNTGLTDLRIVTPPGNPVDHQSEEALYMACNATDVLGKAKLFPTIEAALKDVKMVVGTTRRTGKLRFPIFSLSEATEKIISLGPANKVAIFFGREDKGLKNEEIDICDLLLEISTHEDQPSLNLSHAVFAVCHSLFTSVVPTEPPFELADRDDVLKMYEHLETTLRTLDYGNHQKHGDYLLVTIMRNFKRLFGRSSLMEKESNMIRGILTSIDQAFERGAAAEDGPSQAHPEGACPLPEGKPRAAEDGKLPS
;
A
#
# COMPACT_ATOMS: atom_id res chain seq x y z
N MET A 1 -18.57 14.88 14.12
CA MET A 1 -17.53 15.86 13.73
C MET A 1 -16.28 15.07 13.37
N GLN A 2 -15.97 14.87 12.09
CA GLN A 2 -14.77 14.12 11.69
C GLN A 2 -13.55 14.96 12.06
N THR A 3 -12.78 14.50 13.05
CA THR A 3 -11.54 15.16 13.47
C THR A 3 -10.58 15.14 12.29
N LYS A 4 -10.16 16.30 11.80
CA LYS A 4 -9.21 16.41 10.69
C LYS A 4 -7.89 15.77 11.11
N LYS A 5 -7.59 14.58 10.56
CA LYS A 5 -6.32 13.88 10.81
C LYS A 5 -5.15 14.77 10.39
N THR A 6 -4.11 14.88 11.23
CA THR A 6 -2.96 15.75 10.96
C THR A 6 -1.69 15.24 11.62
N LEU A 7 -0.55 15.47 10.98
CA LEU A 7 0.80 15.15 11.49
C LEU A 7 1.50 16.37 12.13
N LYS A 8 0.90 17.56 12.07
CA LYS A 8 1.55 18.82 12.46
C LYS A 8 1.99 18.88 13.93
N ASN A 9 1.32 18.11 14.79
CA ASN A 9 1.55 18.07 16.23
C ASN A 9 2.39 16.87 16.66
N ILE A 10 3.00 16.14 15.72
CA ILE A 10 3.83 14.97 16.01
C ILE A 10 5.30 15.39 15.93
N SER A 11 6.04 15.12 17.01
CA SER A 11 7.47 15.35 17.12
C SER A 11 8.22 14.02 17.11
N ILE A 12 9.25 13.92 16.27
CA ILE A 12 10.20 12.79 16.31
C ILE A 12 11.34 13.18 17.23
N VAL A 13 11.61 12.36 18.24
CA VAL A 13 12.65 12.63 19.25
C VAL A 13 13.70 11.54 19.21
N LEU A 14 14.91 11.91 18.81
CA LEU A 14 16.08 11.03 18.87
C LEU A 14 16.75 11.20 20.23
N VAL A 15 16.81 10.13 21.02
CA VAL A 15 17.40 10.14 22.36
C VAL A 15 18.84 9.63 22.28
N GLU A 16 19.79 10.56 22.42
CA GLU A 16 21.23 10.30 22.32
C GLU A 16 21.64 9.50 21.06
N PRO A 17 21.24 9.91 19.84
CA PRO A 17 21.69 9.22 18.63
C PRO A 17 23.23 9.21 18.56
N ARG A 18 23.81 8.14 18.01
CA ARG A 18 25.27 7.98 17.91
C ARG A 18 25.83 8.28 16.52
N SER A 19 25.07 8.02 15.46
CA SER A 19 25.52 8.26 14.09
C SER A 19 24.92 9.55 13.53
N PRO A 20 25.74 10.53 13.12
CA PRO A 20 25.27 11.69 12.36
C PRO A 20 24.51 11.28 11.10
N GLY A 21 24.97 10.25 10.39
CA GLY A 21 24.29 9.71 9.21
C GLY A 21 22.86 9.23 9.49
N ASN A 22 22.60 8.61 10.65
CA ASN A 22 21.24 8.23 11.04
C ASN A 22 20.35 9.45 11.34
N ILE A 23 20.92 10.54 11.86
CA ILE A 23 20.18 11.80 12.08
C ILE A 23 19.80 12.41 10.73
N GLY A 24 20.74 12.47 9.78
CA GLY A 24 20.48 12.91 8.41
C GLY A 24 19.40 12.07 7.73
N SER A 25 19.53 10.74 7.81
CA SER A 25 18.57 9.79 7.25
C SER A 25 17.18 9.94 7.90
N THR A 26 17.12 10.20 9.20
CA THR A 26 15.89 10.53 9.94
C THR A 26 15.23 11.78 9.38
N ALA A 27 15.98 12.87 9.20
CA ALA A 27 15.45 14.10 8.62
C ALA A 27 14.88 13.86 7.21
N ARG A 28 15.58 13.06 6.39
CA ARG A 28 15.10 12.65 5.06
C ARG A 28 13.78 11.89 5.13
N VAL A 29 13.68 10.90 6.01
CA VAL A 29 12.45 10.13 6.26
C VAL A 29 11.29 11.03 6.67
N MET A 30 11.54 11.96 7.60
CA MET A 30 10.53 12.91 8.06
C MET A 30 10.03 13.78 6.91
N LYS A 31 10.93 14.29 6.06
CA LYS A 31 10.54 15.07 4.89
C LYS A 31 9.75 14.25 3.86
N ASN A 32 10.11 12.98 3.64
CA ASN A 32 9.37 12.08 2.75
C ASN A 32 7.92 11.84 3.22
N THR A 33 7.65 11.98 4.52
CA THR A 33 6.36 11.65 5.15
C THR A 33 5.62 12.88 5.68
N GLY A 34 6.15 14.08 5.43
CA GLY A 34 5.53 15.35 5.81
C GLY A 34 5.65 15.73 7.30
N LEU A 35 6.49 15.03 8.08
CA LEU A 35 6.84 15.43 9.44
C LEU A 35 8.00 16.43 9.44
N THR A 36 7.99 17.38 10.37
CA THR A 36 8.98 18.48 10.39
C THR A 36 9.54 18.82 11.78
N ASP A 37 8.91 18.40 12.89
CA ASP A 37 9.38 18.73 14.24
C ASP A 37 10.37 17.65 14.73
N LEU A 38 11.63 17.76 14.32
CA LEU A 38 12.73 16.91 14.77
C LEU A 38 13.33 17.48 16.06
N ARG A 39 13.42 16.64 17.10
CA ARG A 39 14.07 16.94 18.36
C ARG A 39 15.20 15.94 18.59
N ILE A 40 16.30 16.42 19.12
CA ILE A 40 17.47 15.59 19.41
C ILE A 40 17.87 15.87 20.86
N VAL A 41 17.83 14.83 21.69
CA VAL A 41 18.29 14.91 23.07
C VAL A 41 19.76 14.55 23.08
N THR A 42 20.60 15.54 23.37
CA THR A 42 22.06 15.46 23.31
C THR A 42 22.62 16.04 24.60
N PRO A 43 22.83 15.22 25.66
CA PRO A 43 23.42 15.69 26.91
C PRO A 43 24.82 16.26 26.70
N PRO A 44 25.28 17.16 27.58
CA PRO A 44 26.63 17.70 27.53
C PRO A 44 27.68 16.58 27.45
N GLY A 45 28.62 16.71 26.50
CA GLY A 45 29.67 15.72 26.26
C GLY A 45 29.32 14.61 25.26
N ASN A 46 28.10 14.56 24.73
CA ASN A 46 27.82 13.70 23.58
C ASN A 46 28.44 14.33 22.30
N PRO A 47 29.36 13.63 21.60
CA PRO A 47 30.13 14.20 20.49
C PRO A 47 29.37 14.31 19.17
N VAL A 48 28.11 13.87 19.10
CA VAL A 48 27.39 13.76 17.83
C VAL A 48 26.91 15.12 17.32
N ASP A 49 27.46 15.51 16.17
CA ASP A 49 27.08 16.71 15.45
C ASP A 49 26.05 16.39 14.35
N HIS A 50 24.82 16.85 14.54
CA HIS A 50 23.75 16.75 13.54
C HIS A 50 23.97 17.61 12.28
N GLN A 51 24.95 18.51 12.26
CA GLN A 51 25.32 19.34 11.10
C GLN A 51 26.61 18.89 10.42
N SER A 52 27.14 17.72 10.78
CA SER A 52 28.32 17.17 10.11
C SER A 52 28.08 16.92 8.61
N GLU A 53 29.16 16.84 7.84
CA GLU A 53 29.09 16.51 6.41
C GLU A 53 28.35 15.20 6.15
N GLU A 54 28.55 14.19 7.02
CA GLU A 54 27.85 12.91 6.95
C GLU A 54 26.33 13.08 7.16
N ALA A 55 25.90 13.85 8.16
CA ALA A 55 24.49 14.09 8.43
C ALA A 55 23.82 14.86 7.27
N LEU A 56 24.50 15.90 6.76
CA LEU A 56 24.02 16.68 5.61
C LEU A 56 23.93 15.83 4.35
N TYR A 57 24.94 15.00 4.07
CA TYR A 57 24.96 14.08 2.94
C TYR A 57 23.78 13.10 2.99
N MET A 58 23.57 12.47 4.15
CA MET A 58 22.49 11.50 4.35
C MET A 58 21.09 12.15 4.36
N ALA A 59 20.98 13.43 4.74
CA ALA A 59 19.73 14.18 4.68
C ALA A 59 19.31 14.53 3.24
N CYS A 60 20.25 14.60 2.30
CA CYS A 60 20.00 14.99 0.90
C CYS A 60 19.20 16.31 0.83
N ASN A 61 17.98 16.29 0.30
CA ASN A 61 17.12 17.47 0.17
C ASN A 61 16.41 17.88 1.47
N ALA A 62 16.64 17.18 2.59
CA ALA A 62 15.99 17.42 3.88
C ALA A 62 16.83 18.25 4.87
N THR A 63 17.79 19.02 4.36
CA THR A 63 18.62 19.95 5.17
C THR A 63 17.80 21.02 5.88
N ASP A 64 16.59 21.34 5.38
CA ASP A 64 15.64 22.24 6.04
C ASP A 64 15.02 21.64 7.31
N VAL A 65 14.73 20.33 7.32
CA VAL A 65 14.26 19.63 8.53
C VAL A 65 15.42 19.51 9.53
N LEU A 66 16.60 19.11 9.05
CA LEU A 66 17.79 18.97 9.87
C LEU A 66 18.24 20.31 10.47
N GLY A 67 18.23 21.40 9.69
CA GLY A 67 18.59 22.74 10.16
C GLY A 67 17.55 23.37 11.10
N LYS A 68 16.31 22.88 11.11
CA LYS A 68 15.27 23.26 12.08
C LYS A 68 15.21 22.31 13.29
N ALA A 69 16.06 21.28 13.34
CA ALA A 69 16.09 20.34 14.43
C ALA A 69 16.41 21.07 15.74
N LYS A 70 15.67 20.74 16.79
CA LYS A 70 15.85 21.35 18.11
C LYS A 70 16.70 20.44 18.98
N LEU A 71 17.80 20.98 19.48
CA LEU A 71 18.67 20.28 20.44
C LEU A 71 18.19 20.53 21.86
N PHE A 72 18.15 19.46 22.66
CA PHE A 72 17.79 19.52 24.07
C PHE A 72 18.86 18.80 24.91
N PRO A 73 19.28 19.36 26.06
CA PRO A 73 20.27 18.72 26.92
C PRO A 73 19.69 17.52 27.71
N THR A 74 18.36 17.48 27.90
CA THR A 74 17.66 16.41 28.63
C THR A 74 16.31 16.09 27.99
N ILE A 75 15.75 14.93 28.35
CA ILE A 75 14.43 14.49 27.89
C ILE A 75 13.34 15.43 28.41
N GLU A 76 13.42 15.85 29.67
CA GLU A 76 12.44 16.75 30.29
C GLU A 76 12.35 18.08 29.55
N ALA A 77 13.49 18.60 29.10
CA ALA A 77 13.53 19.81 28.29
C ALA A 77 12.85 19.60 26.92
N ALA A 78 13.02 18.43 26.33
CA ALA A 78 12.37 18.04 25.07
C ALA A 78 10.87 17.73 25.21
N LEU A 79 10.32 17.67 26.43
CA LEU A 79 8.92 17.32 26.69
C LEU A 79 8.03 18.49 27.15
N LYS A 80 8.57 19.69 27.37
CA LYS A 80 7.84 20.82 27.99
C LYS A 80 6.50 21.20 27.33
N ASP A 81 6.36 20.99 26.03
CA ASP A 81 5.17 21.30 25.23
C ASP A 81 4.41 20.05 24.75
N VAL A 82 4.79 18.86 25.23
CA VAL A 82 4.27 17.55 24.83
C VAL A 82 3.20 17.08 25.82
N LYS A 83 2.13 16.47 25.32
CA LYS A 83 1.02 15.94 26.12
C LYS A 83 0.93 14.41 26.13
N MET A 84 1.62 13.74 25.20
CA MET A 84 1.70 12.29 25.12
C MET A 84 3.08 11.88 24.63
N VAL A 85 3.68 10.91 25.30
CA VAL A 85 5.01 10.35 25.00
C VAL A 85 4.87 8.89 24.59
N VAL A 86 5.38 8.57 23.40
CA VAL A 86 5.38 7.20 22.86
C VAL A 86 6.81 6.71 22.76
N GLY A 87 7.14 5.65 23.48
CA GLY A 87 8.46 5.01 23.43
C GLY A 87 8.51 3.88 22.42
N THR A 88 9.53 3.85 21.56
CA THR A 88 9.76 2.69 20.68
C THR A 88 10.67 1.66 21.36
N THR A 89 10.28 0.39 21.32
CA THR A 89 11.02 -0.69 21.98
C THR A 89 10.87 -2.02 21.24
N ARG A 90 11.89 -2.86 21.34
CA ARG A 90 11.82 -4.29 20.99
C ARG A 90 11.70 -5.20 22.22
N ARG A 91 11.80 -4.62 23.42
CA ARG A 91 11.85 -5.38 24.68
C ARG A 91 10.43 -5.58 25.17
N THR A 92 9.94 -6.81 25.05
CA THR A 92 8.63 -7.25 25.55
C THR A 92 8.67 -7.82 26.98
N GLY A 93 9.84 -7.83 27.62
CA GLY A 93 10.04 -8.49 28.91
C GLY A 93 9.52 -7.70 30.13
N LYS A 94 8.90 -8.41 31.09
CA LYS A 94 8.53 -8.12 32.51
C LYS A 94 7.96 -6.74 32.91
N LEU A 95 8.01 -5.72 32.07
CA LEU A 95 7.41 -4.40 32.29
C LEU A 95 5.88 -4.54 32.18
N ARG A 96 5.15 -4.01 33.17
CA ARG A 96 3.68 -4.08 33.27
C ARG A 96 2.96 -3.08 32.35
N PHE A 97 3.52 -2.80 31.18
CA PHE A 97 2.93 -1.85 30.24
C PHE A 97 2.33 -2.60 29.05
N PRO A 98 1.12 -2.22 28.58
CA PRO A 98 0.63 -2.70 27.30
C PRO A 98 1.58 -2.18 26.21
N ILE A 99 2.16 -3.10 25.46
CA ILE A 99 2.95 -2.81 24.27
C ILE A 99 2.01 -2.88 23.08
N PHE A 100 1.93 -1.79 22.34
CA PHE A 100 1.08 -1.68 21.16
C PHE A 100 1.87 -2.06 19.91
N SER A 101 1.20 -2.75 18.99
CA SER A 101 1.70 -2.90 17.64
C SER A 101 1.75 -1.55 16.92
N LEU A 102 2.52 -1.49 15.84
CA LEU A 102 2.60 -0.32 14.97
C LEU A 102 1.23 0.20 14.50
N SER A 103 0.32 -0.70 14.13
CA SER A 103 -1.01 -0.30 13.69
C SER A 103 -1.83 0.33 14.82
N GLU A 104 -1.83 -0.29 16.01
CA GLU A 104 -2.61 0.19 17.15
C GLU A 104 -2.09 1.52 17.69
N ALA A 105 -0.75 1.67 17.79
CA ALA A 105 -0.15 2.93 18.22
C ALA A 105 -0.43 4.05 17.21
N THR A 106 -0.33 3.77 15.90
CA THR A 106 -0.64 4.74 14.85
C THR A 106 -2.08 5.24 14.96
N GLU A 107 -3.06 4.37 15.16
CA GLU A 107 -4.46 4.79 15.33
C GLU A 107 -4.65 5.72 16.55
N LYS A 108 -4.01 5.40 17.68
CA LYS A 108 -4.05 6.25 18.89
C LYS A 108 -3.37 7.60 18.66
N ILE A 109 -2.20 7.62 18.04
CA ILE A 109 -1.45 8.86 17.76
C ILE A 109 -2.26 9.75 16.81
N ILE A 110 -2.82 9.20 15.73
CA ILE A 110 -3.57 9.96 14.73
C ILE A 110 -4.90 10.48 15.28
N SER A 111 -5.57 9.74 16.17
CA SER A 111 -6.81 10.20 16.79
C SER A 111 -6.59 11.32 17.82
N LEU A 112 -5.48 11.30 18.57
CA LEU A 112 -5.17 12.30 19.61
C LEU A 112 -4.37 13.50 19.09
N GLY A 113 -3.56 13.31 18.05
CA GLY A 113 -2.65 14.31 17.47
C GLY A 113 -3.29 15.65 17.09
N PRO A 114 -4.54 15.73 16.59
CA PRO A 114 -5.17 17.02 16.29
C PRO A 114 -5.29 17.98 17.47
N ALA A 115 -5.43 17.47 18.71
CA ALA A 115 -5.61 18.27 19.92
C ALA A 115 -4.41 18.26 20.88
N ASN A 116 -3.48 17.31 20.68
CA ASN A 116 -2.39 17.04 21.60
C ASN A 116 -1.07 16.96 20.85
N LYS A 117 -0.03 17.55 21.43
CA LYS A 117 1.33 17.38 20.92
C LYS A 117 1.86 16.02 21.38
N VAL A 118 2.29 15.20 20.43
CA VAL A 118 2.76 13.84 20.68
C VAL A 118 4.24 13.75 20.36
N ALA A 119 5.06 13.26 21.29
CA ALA A 119 6.46 12.97 21.04
C ALA A 119 6.68 11.46 20.90
N ILE A 120 7.38 11.06 19.84
CA ILE A 120 7.74 9.66 19.60
C ILE A 120 9.23 9.51 19.78
N PHE A 121 9.63 8.71 20.77
CA PHE A 121 11.00 8.52 21.19
C PHE A 121 11.64 7.35 20.46
N PHE A 122 12.81 7.60 19.89
CA PHE A 122 13.70 6.60 19.34
C PHE A 122 15.02 6.65 20.10
N GLY A 123 15.40 5.51 20.67
CA GLY A 123 16.60 5.41 21.48
C GLY A 123 17.90 5.26 20.68
N ARG A 124 18.98 5.07 21.43
CA ARG A 124 20.34 4.83 20.93
C ARG A 124 20.37 3.57 20.04
N GLU A 125 21.20 3.56 19.01
CA GLU A 125 21.29 2.47 18.03
C GLU A 125 21.62 1.11 18.65
N ASP A 126 22.51 1.08 19.65
CA ASP A 126 23.02 -0.15 20.26
C ASP A 126 22.21 -0.60 21.49
N LYS A 127 21.60 0.35 22.21
CA LYS A 127 21.00 0.12 23.53
C LYS A 127 19.50 0.38 23.57
N GLY A 128 18.95 1.11 22.60
CA GLY A 128 17.60 1.63 22.63
C GLY A 128 17.40 2.68 23.72
N LEU A 129 16.15 2.78 24.19
CA LEU A 129 15.78 3.58 25.36
C LEU A 129 16.21 2.86 26.64
N LYS A 130 16.71 3.64 27.62
CA LYS A 130 16.98 3.15 28.98
C LYS A 130 15.66 2.93 29.71
N ASN A 131 15.68 2.16 30.80
CA ASN A 131 14.47 1.85 31.56
C ASN A 131 13.83 3.14 32.12
N GLU A 132 14.65 4.08 32.60
CA GLU A 132 14.18 5.36 33.13
C GLU A 132 13.53 6.22 32.04
N GLU A 133 13.94 6.05 30.78
CA GLU A 133 13.36 6.75 29.62
C GLU A 133 12.06 6.08 29.15
N ILE A 134 11.97 4.75 29.30
CA ILE A 134 10.76 3.95 29.08
C ILE A 134 9.69 4.31 30.12
N ASP A 135 10.07 4.48 31.38
CA ASP A 135 9.15 4.78 32.49
C ASP A 135 8.45 6.16 32.35
N ILE A 136 9.00 7.06 31.53
CA ILE A 136 8.41 8.36 31.20
C ILE A 136 7.35 8.23 30.09
N CYS A 137 7.35 7.14 29.32
CA CYS A 137 6.46 6.98 28.18
C CYS A 137 5.05 6.57 28.61
N ASP A 138 4.02 7.23 28.05
CA ASP A 138 2.62 6.88 28.28
C ASP A 138 2.21 5.60 27.53
N LEU A 139 2.86 5.35 26.38
CA LEU A 139 2.62 4.20 25.53
C LEU A 139 3.95 3.65 25.02
N LEU A 140 4.01 2.33 24.89
CA LEU A 140 5.12 1.65 24.22
C LEU A 140 4.65 1.08 22.89
N LEU A 141 5.48 1.28 21.88
CA LEU A 141 5.27 0.83 20.51
C LEU A 141 6.37 -0.17 20.13
N GLU A 142 5.95 -1.34 19.67
CA GLU A 142 6.82 -2.34 19.05
C GLU A 142 6.60 -2.38 17.53
N ILE A 143 7.71 -2.39 16.80
CA ILE A 143 7.73 -2.63 15.35
C ILE A 143 8.08 -4.10 15.16
N SER A 144 7.15 -4.88 14.61
CA SER A 144 7.36 -6.31 14.40
C SER A 144 8.51 -6.56 13.43
N THR A 145 9.44 -7.43 13.85
CA THR A 145 10.66 -7.81 13.10
C THR A 145 10.86 -9.31 13.19
N HIS A 146 11.62 -9.87 12.24
CA HIS A 146 12.00 -11.28 12.29
C HIS A 146 12.90 -11.59 13.49
N GLU A 147 12.77 -12.78 14.06
CA GLU A 147 13.49 -13.21 15.26
C GLU A 147 15.02 -13.30 15.08
N ASP A 148 15.49 -13.62 13.87
CA ASP A 148 16.92 -13.67 13.53
C ASP A 148 17.60 -12.30 13.49
N GLN A 149 16.84 -11.23 13.23
CA GLN A 149 17.36 -9.86 13.21
C GLN A 149 16.33 -8.87 13.77
N PRO A 150 16.14 -8.85 15.10
CA PRO A 150 15.05 -8.11 15.72
C PRO A 150 15.36 -6.62 15.94
N SER A 151 16.60 -6.18 15.67
CA SER A 151 17.01 -4.79 15.88
C SER A 151 17.04 -4.07 14.54
N LEU A 152 16.21 -3.04 14.40
CA LEU A 152 16.23 -2.14 13.25
C LEU A 152 17.30 -1.06 13.43
N ASN A 153 17.91 -0.64 12.31
CA ASN A 153 18.63 0.63 12.28
C ASN A 153 17.68 1.77 12.71
N LEU A 154 18.22 2.77 13.42
CA LEU A 154 17.46 3.91 13.94
C LEU A 154 16.59 4.58 12.86
N SER A 155 17.19 4.93 11.72
CA SER A 155 16.46 5.60 10.63
C SER A 155 15.38 4.70 9.99
N HIS A 156 15.56 3.38 10.00
CA HIS A 156 14.55 2.43 9.52
C HIS A 156 13.38 2.30 10.49
N ALA A 157 13.64 2.31 11.80
CA ALA A 157 12.59 2.35 12.81
C ALA A 157 11.77 3.65 12.69
N VAL A 158 12.44 4.79 12.52
CA VAL A 158 11.78 6.07 12.23
C VAL A 158 10.94 5.96 10.96
N PHE A 159 11.48 5.37 9.88
CA PHE A 159 10.76 5.20 8.62
C PHE A 159 9.46 4.41 8.78
N ALA A 160 9.50 3.26 9.44
CA ALA A 160 8.31 2.43 9.64
C ALA A 160 7.20 3.21 10.37
N VAL A 161 7.55 3.96 11.42
CA VAL A 161 6.59 4.76 12.19
C VAL A 161 6.07 5.94 11.38
N CYS A 162 6.96 6.77 10.82
CA CYS A 162 6.58 7.95 10.04
C CYS A 162 5.72 7.57 8.82
N HIS A 163 6.06 6.48 8.14
CA HIS A 163 5.30 5.99 7.00
C HIS A 163 3.90 5.53 7.41
N SER A 164 3.78 4.75 8.51
CA SER A 164 2.48 4.31 9.03
C SER A 164 1.57 5.48 9.44
N LEU A 165 2.14 6.51 10.06
CA LEU A 165 1.42 7.74 10.38
C LEU A 165 0.97 8.49 9.11
N PHE A 166 1.86 8.60 8.11
CA PHE A 166 1.55 9.27 6.85
C PHE A 166 0.43 8.57 6.09
N THR A 167 0.52 7.27 5.87
CA THR A 167 -0.53 6.52 5.16
C THR A 167 -1.88 6.60 5.86
N SER A 168 -1.90 6.75 7.19
CA SER A 168 -3.13 6.92 7.96
C SER A 168 -3.83 8.26 7.77
N VAL A 169 -3.12 9.28 7.26
CA VAL A 169 -3.66 10.61 6.95
C VAL A 169 -3.85 10.87 5.46
N VAL A 170 -3.20 10.10 4.58
CA VAL A 170 -3.45 10.16 3.14
C VAL A 170 -4.89 9.70 2.88
N PRO A 171 -5.70 10.46 2.13
CA PRO A 171 -7.01 10.01 1.71
C PRO A 171 -6.87 8.73 0.89
N THR A 172 -7.50 7.65 1.36
CA THR A 172 -7.74 6.47 0.52
C THR A 172 -8.90 6.79 -0.42
N GLU A 173 -8.88 6.25 -1.64
CA GLU A 173 -10.07 6.30 -2.48
C GLU A 173 -11.25 5.72 -1.70
N PRO A 174 -12.42 6.39 -1.71
CA PRO A 174 -13.58 5.86 -1.02
C PRO A 174 -13.92 4.50 -1.64
N PRO A 175 -14.38 3.52 -0.83
CA PRO A 175 -14.95 2.32 -1.39
C PRO A 175 -16.08 2.73 -2.34
N PHE A 176 -16.11 2.13 -3.52
CA PHE A 176 -17.20 2.32 -4.48
C PHE A 176 -18.19 1.17 -4.34
N GLU A 177 -19.46 1.44 -4.68
CA GLU A 177 -20.49 0.41 -4.68
C GLU A 177 -20.29 -0.54 -5.87
N LEU A 178 -20.31 -1.84 -5.57
CA LEU A 178 -20.26 -2.88 -6.60
C LEU A 178 -21.63 -3.03 -7.25
N ALA A 179 -21.65 -3.45 -8.51
CA ALA A 179 -22.88 -3.86 -9.17
C ALA A 179 -23.58 -4.97 -8.37
N ASP A 180 -24.91 -4.92 -8.32
CA ASP A 180 -25.70 -5.98 -7.74
C ASP A 180 -25.39 -7.32 -8.41
N ARG A 181 -25.41 -8.38 -7.60
CA ARG A 181 -25.04 -9.71 -8.07
C ARG A 181 -25.92 -10.15 -9.23
N ASP A 182 -27.20 -9.79 -9.20
CA ASP A 182 -28.17 -10.12 -10.23
C ASP A 182 -27.84 -9.44 -11.57
N ASP A 183 -27.37 -8.19 -11.56
CA ASP A 183 -27.01 -7.49 -12.80
C ASP A 183 -25.72 -8.03 -13.40
N VAL A 184 -24.78 -8.44 -12.56
CA VAL A 184 -23.58 -9.17 -13.01
C VAL A 184 -23.95 -10.53 -13.62
N LEU A 185 -24.93 -11.25 -13.06
CA LEU A 185 -25.42 -12.50 -13.62
C LEU A 185 -26.13 -12.29 -14.97
N LYS A 186 -27.02 -11.30 -15.08
CA LYS A 186 -27.66 -10.91 -16.36
C LYS A 186 -26.64 -10.53 -17.42
N MET A 187 -25.56 -9.85 -17.03
CA MET A 187 -24.44 -9.54 -17.93
C MET A 187 -23.75 -10.82 -18.44
N TYR A 188 -23.53 -11.82 -17.57
CA TYR A 188 -22.94 -13.10 -18.00
C TYR A 188 -23.88 -13.90 -18.90
N GLU A 189 -25.17 -13.91 -18.61
CA GLU A 189 -26.17 -14.56 -19.48
C GLU A 189 -26.19 -13.91 -20.86
N HIS A 190 -26.22 -12.58 -20.92
CA HIS A 190 -26.16 -11.84 -22.18
C HIS A 190 -24.87 -12.14 -22.94
N LEU A 191 -23.71 -12.15 -22.26
CA LEU A 191 -22.44 -12.51 -22.89
C LEU A 191 -22.48 -13.92 -23.49
N GLU A 192 -23.03 -14.90 -22.77
CA GLU A 192 -23.17 -16.26 -23.27
C GLU A 192 -24.07 -16.30 -24.52
N THR A 193 -25.21 -15.62 -24.49
CA THR A 193 -26.13 -15.53 -25.62
C THR A 193 -25.44 -14.91 -26.84
N THR A 194 -24.79 -13.76 -26.69
CA THR A 194 -24.07 -13.10 -27.79
C THR A 194 -22.99 -14.02 -28.37
N LEU A 195 -22.20 -14.69 -27.55
CA LEU A 195 -21.17 -15.63 -28.03
C LEU A 195 -21.77 -16.81 -28.81
N ARG A 196 -22.93 -17.32 -28.39
CA ARG A 196 -23.66 -18.38 -29.13
C ARG A 196 -24.20 -17.86 -30.46
N THR A 197 -24.77 -16.66 -30.50
CA THR A 197 -25.27 -16.02 -31.73
C THR A 197 -24.16 -15.83 -32.76
N LEU A 198 -22.96 -15.48 -32.31
CA LEU A 198 -21.77 -15.33 -33.16
C LEU A 198 -21.17 -16.67 -33.60
N ASP A 199 -21.75 -17.81 -33.22
CA ASP A 199 -21.20 -19.16 -33.43
C ASP A 199 -19.77 -19.32 -32.87
N TYR A 200 -19.41 -18.52 -31.86
CA TYR A 200 -18.05 -18.47 -31.33
C TYR A 200 -17.67 -19.77 -30.62
N GLY A 201 -16.77 -20.53 -31.24
CA GLY A 201 -16.26 -21.79 -30.71
C GLY A 201 -16.98 -23.04 -31.22
N ASN A 202 -17.95 -22.91 -32.13
CA ASN A 202 -18.71 -24.05 -32.65
C ASN A 202 -18.02 -24.80 -33.82
N HIS A 203 -16.91 -24.26 -34.35
CA HIS A 203 -16.14 -24.89 -35.43
C HIS A 203 -15.30 -26.11 -35.00
N GLN A 204 -15.42 -26.60 -33.76
CA GLN A 204 -14.68 -27.74 -33.25
C GLN A 204 -15.62 -28.85 -32.78
N LYS A 205 -15.18 -30.11 -32.89
CA LYS A 205 -15.92 -31.32 -32.44
C LYS A 205 -16.40 -31.29 -30.98
N HIS A 206 -15.99 -30.30 -30.16
CA HIS A 206 -16.30 -30.13 -28.74
C HIS A 206 -16.77 -28.69 -28.39
N GLY A 207 -17.50 -28.01 -29.29
CA GLY A 207 -17.86 -26.59 -29.16
C GLY A 207 -18.51 -26.19 -27.82
N ASP A 208 -19.39 -27.02 -27.26
CA ASP A 208 -20.03 -26.75 -25.96
C ASP A 208 -19.05 -26.72 -24.79
N TYR A 209 -18.03 -27.59 -24.79
CA TYR A 209 -17.01 -27.60 -23.74
C TYR A 209 -16.13 -26.35 -23.79
N LEU A 210 -15.83 -25.87 -24.99
CA LEU A 210 -15.05 -24.65 -25.20
C LEU A 210 -15.81 -23.42 -24.67
N LEU A 211 -17.10 -23.29 -24.98
CA LEU A 211 -17.92 -22.18 -24.49
C LEU A 211 -18.03 -22.17 -22.95
N VAL A 212 -18.25 -23.32 -22.32
CA VAL A 212 -18.26 -23.43 -20.84
C VAL A 212 -16.92 -22.96 -20.25
N THR A 213 -15.81 -23.30 -20.90
CA THR A 213 -14.46 -22.90 -20.47
C THR A 213 -14.26 -21.39 -20.62
N ILE A 214 -14.68 -20.83 -21.75
CA ILE A 214 -14.64 -19.37 -22.02
C ILE A 214 -15.48 -18.61 -20.99
N MET A 215 -16.72 -19.03 -20.76
CA MET A 215 -17.61 -18.40 -19.77
C MET A 215 -17.05 -18.47 -18.36
N ARG A 216 -16.42 -19.59 -17.97
CA ARG A 216 -15.73 -19.70 -16.68
C ARG A 216 -14.58 -18.70 -16.57
N ASN A 217 -13.82 -18.51 -17.65
CA ASN A 217 -12.73 -17.54 -17.67
C ASN A 217 -13.23 -16.10 -17.61
N PHE A 218 -14.32 -15.76 -18.32
CA PHE A 218 -14.95 -14.44 -18.20
C PHE A 218 -15.49 -14.19 -16.80
N LYS A 219 -16.18 -15.15 -16.18
CA LYS A 219 -16.64 -15.04 -14.79
C LYS A 219 -15.50 -14.80 -13.81
N ARG A 220 -14.34 -15.43 -14.03
CA ARG A 220 -13.12 -15.20 -13.23
C ARG A 220 -12.49 -13.83 -13.52
N LEU A 221 -12.46 -13.42 -14.78
CA LEU A 221 -11.89 -12.15 -15.22
C LEU A 221 -12.66 -10.97 -14.62
N PHE A 222 -13.98 -10.97 -14.79
CA PHE A 222 -14.87 -9.94 -14.28
C PHE A 222 -15.06 -10.03 -12.76
N GLY A 223 -15.03 -11.24 -12.20
CA GLY A 223 -15.14 -11.44 -10.74
C GLY A 223 -13.99 -10.81 -9.95
N ARG A 224 -12.78 -10.73 -10.51
CA ARG A 224 -11.63 -10.08 -9.86
C ARG A 224 -11.45 -8.61 -10.22
N SER A 225 -12.28 -8.05 -11.12
CA SER A 225 -12.22 -6.64 -11.50
C SER A 225 -13.13 -5.74 -10.66
N SER A 226 -13.95 -6.30 -9.75
CA SER A 226 -14.84 -5.54 -8.87
C SER A 226 -15.76 -4.57 -9.64
N LEU A 227 -16.62 -5.11 -10.50
CA LEU A 227 -17.46 -4.31 -11.41
C LEU A 227 -18.44 -3.38 -10.67
N MET A 228 -18.49 -2.13 -11.10
CA MET A 228 -19.55 -1.16 -10.78
C MET A 228 -20.78 -1.35 -11.69
N GLU A 229 -21.95 -0.89 -11.24
CA GLU A 229 -23.20 -0.98 -12.02
C GLU A 229 -23.07 -0.33 -13.41
N LYS A 230 -22.39 0.82 -13.49
CA LYS A 230 -22.12 1.50 -14.76
C LYS A 230 -21.29 0.63 -15.71
N GLU A 231 -20.34 -0.14 -15.18
CA GLU A 231 -19.45 -0.99 -15.97
C GLU A 231 -20.17 -2.25 -16.46
N SER A 232 -20.98 -2.89 -15.62
CA SER A 232 -21.82 -4.02 -16.05
C SER A 232 -22.82 -3.60 -17.13
N ASN A 233 -23.46 -2.43 -16.96
CA ASN A 233 -24.37 -1.85 -17.95
C ASN A 233 -23.65 -1.45 -19.23
N MET A 234 -22.42 -0.94 -19.16
CA MET A 234 -21.61 -0.65 -20.33
C MET A 234 -21.27 -1.91 -21.12
N ILE A 235 -20.87 -2.99 -20.44
CA ILE A 235 -20.62 -4.29 -21.07
C ILE A 235 -21.89 -4.81 -21.75
N ARG A 236 -23.04 -4.78 -21.06
CA ARG A 236 -24.33 -5.16 -21.66
C ARG A 236 -24.68 -4.30 -22.88
N GLY A 237 -24.41 -3.00 -22.84
CA GLY A 237 -24.61 -2.10 -23.98
C GLY A 237 -23.72 -2.44 -25.18
N ILE A 238 -22.47 -2.84 -24.94
CA ILE A 238 -21.57 -3.35 -25.99
C ILE A 238 -22.15 -4.63 -26.60
N LEU A 239 -22.60 -5.57 -25.76
CA LEU A 239 -23.21 -6.82 -26.21
C LEU A 239 -24.47 -6.57 -27.04
N THR A 240 -25.37 -5.68 -26.60
CA THR A 240 -26.55 -5.28 -27.38
C THR A 240 -26.17 -4.71 -28.74
N SER A 241 -25.11 -3.90 -28.80
CA SER A 241 -24.64 -3.32 -30.06
C SER A 241 -24.10 -4.38 -31.02
N ILE A 242 -23.42 -5.39 -30.49
CA ILE A 242 -22.94 -6.55 -31.24
C ILE A 242 -24.13 -7.35 -31.80
N ASP A 243 -25.12 -7.67 -30.95
CA ASP A 243 -26.30 -8.42 -31.35
C ASP A 243 -27.06 -7.70 -32.48
N GLN A 244 -27.29 -6.39 -32.35
CA GLN A 244 -27.95 -5.58 -33.38
C GLN A 244 -27.16 -5.44 -34.69
N ALA A 245 -25.83 -5.47 -34.63
CA ALA A 245 -25.00 -5.42 -35.83
C ALA A 245 -25.08 -6.75 -36.59
N PHE A 246 -25.07 -7.87 -35.85
CA PHE A 246 -25.20 -9.21 -36.41
C PHE A 246 -26.58 -9.40 -37.07
N GLU A 247 -27.66 -9.01 -36.41
CA GLU A 247 -29.02 -9.08 -36.97
C GLU A 247 -29.18 -8.24 -38.25
N ARG A 248 -28.60 -7.03 -38.28
CA ARG A 248 -28.62 -6.17 -39.48
C ARG A 248 -27.82 -6.77 -40.64
N GLY A 249 -26.70 -7.43 -40.36
CA GLY A 249 -25.92 -8.17 -41.37
C GLY A 249 -26.72 -9.33 -41.95
N ALA A 250 -27.33 -10.14 -41.10
CA ALA A 250 -28.18 -11.26 -41.54
C ALA A 250 -29.38 -10.80 -42.39
N ALA A 251 -30.06 -9.73 -41.98
CA ALA A 251 -31.20 -9.18 -42.73
C ALA A 251 -30.80 -8.56 -44.08
N ALA A 252 -29.54 -8.11 -44.24
CA ALA A 252 -29.03 -7.59 -45.50
C ALA A 252 -28.64 -8.69 -46.50
N GLU A 253 -28.26 -9.88 -46.02
CA GLU A 253 -27.95 -11.04 -46.87
C GLU A 253 -29.21 -11.78 -47.40
N ASP A 254 -30.37 -11.61 -46.74
CA ASP A 254 -31.68 -12.14 -47.19
C ASP A 254 -32.40 -11.27 -48.26
N GLY A 255 -31.78 -10.18 -48.72
CA GLY A 255 -32.19 -9.43 -49.92
C GLY A 255 -31.73 -10.13 -51.22
N PRO A 256 -32.30 -9.83 -52.41
CA PRO A 256 -32.01 -10.60 -53.62
C PRO A 256 -30.51 -10.60 -53.94
N SER A 257 -29.92 -11.79 -53.83
CA SER A 257 -28.51 -12.09 -54.02
C SER A 257 -27.94 -11.45 -55.29
N GLN A 258 -26.94 -10.57 -55.12
CA GLN A 258 -25.89 -10.41 -56.12
C GLN A 258 -24.61 -11.01 -55.55
N ALA A 259 -24.27 -12.19 -56.05
CA ALA A 259 -23.10 -12.96 -55.68
C ALA A 259 -21.79 -12.21 -55.96
N HIS A 260 -20.87 -12.21 -54.99
CA HIS A 260 -19.42 -12.17 -55.21
C HIS A 260 -18.65 -12.79 -54.02
N PRO A 261 -17.42 -13.28 -54.25
CA PRO A 261 -16.97 -14.56 -53.69
C PRO A 261 -16.15 -14.45 -52.40
N GLU A 262 -16.04 -15.63 -51.78
CA GLU A 262 -15.39 -16.02 -50.54
C GLU A 262 -14.05 -15.33 -50.22
N GLY A 263 -13.96 -14.81 -49.00
CA GLY A 263 -12.71 -14.38 -48.36
C GLY A 263 -12.66 -14.91 -46.93
N ALA A 264 -12.17 -16.14 -46.76
CA ALA A 264 -11.94 -16.73 -45.44
C ALA A 264 -10.86 -15.94 -44.67
N CYS A 265 -11.19 -15.48 -43.46
CA CYS A 265 -10.21 -14.93 -42.53
C CYS A 265 -9.54 -16.10 -41.78
N PRO A 266 -8.23 -16.34 -41.92
CA PRO A 266 -7.59 -17.48 -41.26
C PRO A 266 -7.35 -17.16 -39.78
N LEU A 267 -7.80 -18.05 -38.90
CA LEU A 267 -7.34 -18.09 -37.52
C LEU A 267 -5.90 -18.63 -37.49
N PRO A 268 -5.00 -18.11 -36.63
CA PRO A 268 -3.64 -18.59 -36.55
C PRO A 268 -3.59 -19.99 -35.93
N GLU A 269 -3.04 -20.96 -36.67
CA GLU A 269 -2.78 -22.31 -36.17
C GLU A 269 -1.75 -22.28 -35.03
N GLY A 270 -2.17 -22.73 -33.85
CA GLY A 270 -1.27 -23.00 -32.74
C GLY A 270 -0.39 -24.22 -33.07
N LYS A 271 0.93 -24.00 -33.16
CA LYS A 271 1.91 -25.09 -33.31
C LYS A 271 1.74 -26.13 -32.18
N PRO A 272 1.78 -27.44 -32.48
CA PRO A 272 1.87 -28.45 -31.44
C PRO A 272 3.23 -28.35 -30.73
N ARG A 273 3.21 -28.38 -29.39
CA ARG A 273 4.42 -28.57 -28.57
C ARG A 273 4.96 -29.97 -28.85
N ALA A 274 6.16 -30.05 -29.39
CA ALA A 274 6.97 -31.27 -29.37
C ALA A 274 7.30 -31.60 -27.91
N ALA A 275 7.00 -32.84 -27.52
CA ALA A 275 7.58 -33.45 -26.33
C ALA A 275 9.05 -33.74 -26.65
N GLU A 276 9.96 -33.03 -25.97
CA GLU A 276 11.36 -33.44 -25.90
C GLU A 276 11.57 -34.24 -24.61
N ASP A 277 11.73 -35.55 -24.79
CA ASP A 277 12.40 -36.43 -23.86
C ASP A 277 13.86 -35.98 -23.71
N GLY A 278 14.21 -35.44 -22.55
CA GLY A 278 15.55 -34.99 -22.19
C GLY A 278 16.03 -35.64 -20.90
N LYS A 279 16.89 -36.65 -21.05
CA LYS A 279 17.69 -37.33 -20.01
C LYS A 279 18.21 -36.40 -18.90
N LEU A 280 18.08 -36.85 -17.65
CA LEU A 280 18.96 -36.44 -16.55
C LEU A 280 20.38 -37.00 -16.77
N PRO A 281 21.44 -36.22 -16.54
CA PRO A 281 22.72 -36.75 -16.12
C PRO A 281 22.88 -36.69 -14.60
N SER A 282 23.58 -37.72 -14.12
CA SER A 282 24.18 -37.94 -12.79
C SER A 282 24.85 -36.74 -12.15
#